data_AF-A0A968Z0K0-F1
#
_entry.id   AF-A0A968Z0K0-F1
#
_cell.length_a   1.000
_cell.length_b   1.000
_cell.length_c   1.000
_cell.angle_alpha   90.00
_cell.angle_beta   90.00
_cell.angle_gamma   90.00
#
_symmetry.space_group_name_H-M   'P 1'
#
loop_
_entity.id
_entity.type
_entity.pdbx_description
1 polymer ?
#
loop_
_entity_poly.entity_id
_entity_poly.type
_entity_poly.pdbx_seq_one_letter_code
_entity_poly.pdbx_strand_id
1 'polypeptide(L)'
;MSQKAFSQEWLKKFADPYAVLGVSVTADERRILKRYRQVAKRLHPDILSTQETDIQEFSNQLLARLVNPAYQRLKQDKGRSEALATLRFKVRRLSREGRLTPAGTVAQRLIEVGDAEVDVFYEKVLTDLSTTQHSSAAVFEQVTHQLSELNLVYLRRKMGEPVIREKRTGLVAAADSRPVSASSQPVDHSSEPQPPNYAERHAERAKRILYS
;
A
#
# COMPACT_ATOMS: atom_id res chain seq x y z
N MET A 1 -12.72 30.67 5.63
CA MET A 1 -12.18 29.88 4.49
C MET A 1 -12.54 28.41 4.69
N SER A 2 -13.83 28.04 4.50
CA SER A 2 -14.32 26.66 4.67
C SER A 2 -14.17 25.91 3.33
N GLN A 3 -12.97 25.45 3.01
CA GLN A 3 -12.74 24.67 1.79
C GLN A 3 -13.24 23.24 1.98
N LYS A 4 -14.52 23.02 1.67
CA LYS A 4 -15.16 21.76 1.24
C LYS A 4 -14.63 20.46 1.89
N ALA A 5 -14.72 20.36 3.22
CA ALA A 5 -14.64 19.06 3.89
C ALA A 5 -15.60 18.08 3.19
N PHE A 6 -15.19 16.81 3.06
CA PHE A 6 -15.95 15.75 2.37
C PHE A 6 -16.19 15.91 0.86
N SER A 7 -15.52 16.86 0.19
CA SER A 7 -15.43 16.83 -1.28
C SER A 7 -14.67 15.59 -1.76
N GLN A 8 -14.86 15.20 -3.04
CA GLN A 8 -14.15 14.05 -3.61
C GLN A 8 -12.63 14.18 -3.52
N GLU A 9 -12.10 15.37 -3.78
CA GLU A 9 -10.66 15.65 -3.65
C GLU A 9 -10.18 15.56 -2.19
N TRP A 10 -11.01 16.01 -1.24
CA TRP A 10 -10.72 15.86 0.18
C TRP A 10 -10.69 14.39 0.60
N LEU A 11 -11.69 13.60 0.21
CA LEU A 11 -11.74 12.17 0.51
C LEU A 11 -10.55 11.40 -0.12
N LYS A 12 -10.14 11.77 -1.33
CA LYS A 12 -8.94 11.18 -1.99
C LYS A 12 -7.65 11.46 -1.23
N LYS A 13 -7.53 12.59 -0.53
CA LYS A 13 -6.35 12.87 0.32
C LYS A 13 -6.26 11.88 1.48
N PHE A 14 -7.39 11.42 2.02
CA PHE A 14 -7.49 10.48 3.14
C PHE A 14 -7.77 9.04 2.67
N ALA A 15 -7.06 8.59 1.63
CA ALA A 15 -7.21 7.25 1.08
C ALA A 15 -6.50 6.14 1.88
N ASP A 16 -5.66 6.48 2.86
CA ASP A 16 -4.98 5.51 3.73
C ASP A 16 -5.93 5.07 4.87
N PRO A 17 -6.48 3.85 4.83
CA PRO A 17 -7.41 3.39 5.85
C PRO A 17 -6.74 3.18 7.22
N TYR A 18 -5.43 2.92 7.28
CA TYR A 18 -4.70 2.77 8.53
C TYR A 18 -4.55 4.12 9.23
N ALA A 19 -4.19 5.16 8.47
CA ALA A 19 -4.09 6.52 8.99
C ALA A 19 -5.47 7.06 9.42
N VAL A 20 -6.54 6.83 8.64
CA VAL A 20 -7.91 7.29 8.98
C VAL A 20 -8.39 6.71 10.31
N LEU A 21 -8.12 5.43 10.59
CA LEU A 21 -8.51 4.80 11.86
C LEU A 21 -7.51 5.10 13.00
N GLY A 22 -6.31 5.55 12.67
CA GLY A 22 -5.21 5.70 13.61
C GLY A 22 -4.73 4.36 14.15
N VAL A 23 -4.52 3.38 13.25
CA VAL A 23 -3.96 2.06 13.56
C VAL A 23 -2.64 1.82 12.82
N SER A 24 -1.80 0.98 13.42
CA SER A 24 -0.55 0.53 12.82
C SER A 24 -0.79 -0.27 11.54
N VAL A 25 0.10 -0.13 10.55
CA VAL A 25 0.08 -0.93 9.31
C VAL A 25 0.36 -2.42 9.55
N THR A 26 0.87 -2.77 10.74
CA THR A 26 1.08 -4.16 11.19
C THR A 26 0.02 -4.62 12.20
N ALA A 27 -1.05 -3.84 12.40
CA ALA A 27 -2.12 -4.20 13.31
C ALA A 27 -2.89 -5.45 12.85
N ASP A 28 -3.21 -6.32 13.79
CA ASP A 28 -4.10 -7.46 13.58
C ASP A 28 -5.57 -7.03 13.63
N GLU A 29 -6.46 -7.92 13.20
CA GLU A 29 -7.92 -7.65 13.16
C GLU A 29 -8.46 -7.22 14.54
N ARG A 30 -7.95 -7.83 15.62
CA ARG A 30 -8.39 -7.51 16.98
C ARG A 30 -8.04 -6.08 17.37
N ARG A 31 -6.82 -5.61 17.08
CA ARG A 31 -6.43 -4.20 17.33
C ARG A 31 -7.23 -3.24 16.45
N ILE A 32 -7.48 -3.59 15.19
CA ILE A 32 -8.30 -2.77 14.28
C ILE A 32 -9.73 -2.63 14.82
N LEU A 33 -10.38 -3.75 15.20
CA LEU A 33 -11.73 -3.74 15.74
C LEU A 33 -11.81 -2.93 17.04
N LYS A 34 -10.86 -3.11 17.95
CA LYS A 34 -10.79 -2.36 19.21
C LYS A 34 -10.71 -0.86 18.94
N ARG A 35 -9.83 -0.44 18.03
CA ARG A 35 -9.66 0.97 17.70
C ARG A 35 -10.88 1.55 17.01
N TYR A 36 -11.47 0.83 16.06
CA TYR A 36 -12.71 1.24 15.39
C TYR A 36 -13.82 1.50 16.41
N ARG A 37 -14.04 0.60 17.37
CA ARG A 37 -15.06 0.80 18.43
C ARG A 37 -14.80 2.04 19.26
N GLN A 38 -13.54 2.34 19.60
CA GLN A 38 -13.18 3.55 20.34
C GLN A 38 -13.49 4.82 19.54
N VAL A 39 -13.13 4.83 18.26
CA VAL A 39 -13.37 5.97 17.36
C VAL A 39 -14.86 6.15 17.13
N ALA A 40 -15.58 5.08 16.79
CA ALA A 40 -17.03 5.12 16.56
C ALA A 40 -17.80 5.60 17.79
N LYS A 41 -17.39 5.17 19.00
CA LYS A 41 -17.98 5.67 20.23
C LYS A 41 -17.77 7.18 20.37
N ARG A 42 -16.54 7.68 20.16
CA ARG A 42 -16.22 9.12 20.27
C ARG A 42 -16.95 10.00 19.26
N LEU A 43 -17.17 9.50 18.05
CA LEU A 43 -17.85 10.22 16.97
C LEU A 43 -19.37 10.01 16.97
N HIS A 44 -19.92 9.27 17.94
CA HIS A 44 -21.36 8.96 17.96
C HIS A 44 -22.18 10.21 18.30
N PRO A 45 -23.30 10.46 17.60
CA PRO A 45 -24.14 11.64 17.84
C PRO A 45 -24.62 11.75 19.29
N ASP A 46 -24.92 10.63 19.96
CA ASP A 46 -25.34 10.63 21.36
C ASP A 46 -24.32 11.27 22.32
N ILE A 47 -23.01 11.08 22.08
CA ILE A 47 -21.95 11.68 22.90
C ILE A 47 -21.77 13.17 22.59
N LEU A 48 -22.03 13.55 21.33
CA LEU A 48 -21.86 14.91 20.85
C LEU A 48 -23.14 15.74 20.95
N SER A 49 -24.21 15.20 21.53
CA SER A 49 -25.53 15.84 21.64
C SER A 49 -25.51 17.23 22.29
N THR A 50 -24.52 17.51 23.14
CA THR A 50 -24.32 18.82 23.80
C THR A 50 -23.28 19.71 23.11
N GLN A 51 -22.69 19.29 22.00
CA GLN A 51 -21.69 20.04 21.23
C GLN A 51 -22.35 20.93 20.17
N GLU A 52 -21.59 21.86 19.62
CA GLU A 52 -22.00 22.72 18.50
C GLU A 52 -22.44 21.88 17.28
N THR A 53 -23.47 22.34 16.57
CA THR A 53 -24.09 21.61 15.43
C THR A 53 -23.08 21.26 14.34
N ASP A 54 -22.14 22.17 14.06
CA ASP A 54 -21.11 21.97 13.04
C ASP A 54 -20.15 20.82 13.39
N ILE A 55 -19.83 20.66 14.68
CA ILE A 55 -18.97 19.56 15.18
C ILE A 55 -19.72 18.23 15.09
N GLN A 56 -21.01 18.22 15.40
CA GLN A 56 -21.86 17.03 15.29
C GLN A 56 -21.97 16.58 13.83
N GLU A 57 -22.27 17.50 12.91
CA GLU A 57 -22.38 17.20 11.48
C GLU A 57 -21.07 16.68 10.90
N PHE A 58 -19.95 17.33 11.22
CA PHE A 58 -18.64 16.88 10.80
C PHE A 58 -18.34 15.46 11.31
N SER A 59 -18.60 15.20 12.60
CA SER A 59 -18.33 13.89 13.22
C SER A 59 -19.18 12.78 12.61
N ASN A 60 -20.46 13.05 12.36
CA ASN A 60 -21.39 12.13 11.70
C ASN A 60 -20.92 11.81 10.27
N GLN A 61 -20.56 12.83 9.49
CA GLN A 61 -20.05 12.65 8.14
C GLN A 61 -18.71 11.93 8.12
N LEU A 62 -17.82 12.22 9.06
CA LEU A 62 -16.53 11.55 9.21
C LEU A 62 -16.69 10.06 9.51
N LEU A 63 -17.58 9.73 10.45
CA LEU A 63 -17.89 8.35 10.80
C LEU A 63 -18.43 7.58 9.59
N ALA A 64 -19.41 8.15 8.89
CA ALA A 64 -20.08 7.51 7.77
C ALA A 64 -19.22 7.39 6.50
N ARG A 65 -18.44 8.43 6.15
CA ARG A 65 -17.75 8.52 4.86
C ARG A 65 -16.29 8.06 4.87
N LEU A 66 -15.63 8.06 6.04
CA LEU A 66 -14.23 7.66 6.14
C LEU A 66 -14.03 6.50 7.10
N VAL A 67 -14.46 6.63 8.35
CA VAL A 67 -14.16 5.64 9.40
C VAL A 67 -14.83 4.30 9.10
N ASN A 68 -16.12 4.29 8.77
CA ASN A 68 -16.84 3.06 8.45
C ASN A 68 -16.27 2.36 7.20
N PRO A 69 -16.08 3.04 6.04
CA PRO A 69 -15.43 2.43 4.88
C PRO A 69 -14.01 1.93 5.13
N ALA A 70 -13.19 2.69 5.87
CA ALA A 70 -11.85 2.27 6.25
C ALA A 70 -11.87 0.98 7.07
N TYR A 71 -12.75 0.89 8.06
CA TYR A 71 -12.92 -0.31 8.87
C TYR A 71 -13.42 -1.50 8.05
N GLN A 72 -14.43 -1.33 7.19
CA GLN A 72 -14.93 -2.42 6.35
C GLN A 72 -13.82 -3.00 5.45
N ARG A 73 -12.97 -2.12 4.91
CA ARG A 73 -11.80 -2.53 4.13
C ARG A 73 -10.76 -3.28 4.96
N LEU A 74 -10.46 -2.82 6.18
CA LEU A 74 -9.45 -3.46 7.03
C LEU A 74 -9.96 -4.68 7.82
N LYS A 75 -11.28 -4.85 7.95
CA LYS A 75 -11.87 -6.01 8.61
C LYS A 75 -11.52 -7.31 7.86
N GLN A 76 -11.52 -7.27 6.54
CA GLN A 76 -11.23 -8.43 5.71
C GLN A 76 -9.72 -8.59 5.44
N ASP A 77 -9.20 -9.80 5.54
CA ASP A 77 -7.79 -10.12 5.27
C ASP A 77 -7.35 -9.69 3.87
N LYS A 78 -8.21 -9.93 2.87
CA LYS A 78 -8.00 -9.49 1.49
C LYS A 78 -7.89 -7.96 1.41
N GLY A 79 -8.82 -7.25 2.05
CA GLY A 79 -8.82 -5.78 2.05
C GLY A 79 -7.62 -5.17 2.79
N ARG A 80 -7.14 -5.80 3.87
CA ARG A 80 -5.87 -5.42 4.54
C ARG A 80 -4.67 -5.60 3.62
N SER A 81 -4.60 -6.75 2.94
CA SER A 81 -3.52 -7.08 2.02
C SER A 81 -3.47 -6.11 0.85
N GLU A 82 -4.62 -5.76 0.26
CA GLU A 82 -4.74 -4.78 -0.81
C GLU A 82 -4.37 -3.36 -0.35
N ALA A 83 -4.85 -2.94 0.83
CA ALA A 83 -4.49 -1.64 1.40
C ALA A 83 -2.98 -1.53 1.63
N LEU A 84 -2.37 -2.58 2.20
CA LEU A 84 -0.93 -2.65 2.43
C LEU A 84 -0.14 -2.66 1.11
N ALA A 85 -0.59 -3.42 0.11
CA ALA A 85 0.02 -3.42 -1.23
C ALA A 85 -0.02 -2.04 -1.88
N THR A 86 -1.15 -1.32 -1.75
CA THR A 86 -1.32 0.05 -2.26
C THR A 86 -0.31 1.00 -1.61
N LEU A 87 -0.17 0.94 -0.28
CA LEU A 87 0.80 1.74 0.46
C LEU A 87 2.24 1.41 0.04
N ARG A 88 2.60 0.13 -0.07
CA ARG A 88 3.92 -0.31 -0.52
C ARG A 88 4.24 0.17 -1.94
N PHE A 89 3.27 0.14 -2.85
CA PHE A 89 3.43 0.70 -4.18
C PHE A 89 3.68 2.21 -4.14
N LYS A 90 2.91 2.94 -3.33
CA LYS A 90 3.09 4.38 -3.11
C LYS A 90 4.49 4.70 -2.57
N VAL A 91 4.97 3.95 -1.57
CA VAL A 91 6.33 4.08 -1.02
C VAL A 91 7.39 3.86 -2.10
N ARG A 92 7.29 2.78 -2.87
CA ARG A 92 8.25 2.47 -3.95
C ARG A 92 8.29 3.58 -4.99
N ARG A 93 7.13 4.08 -5.42
CA ARG A 93 7.03 5.18 -6.39
C ARG A 93 7.68 6.45 -5.86
N LEU A 94 7.29 6.89 -4.66
CA LEU A 94 7.82 8.12 -4.04
C LEU A 94 9.32 8.01 -3.72
N SER A 95 9.80 6.83 -3.33
CA SER A 95 11.23 6.61 -3.07
C SER A 95 12.06 6.71 -4.36
N ARG A 96 11.56 6.16 -5.48
CA ARG A 96 12.21 6.30 -6.80
C ARG A 96 12.22 7.73 -7.32
N GLU A 97 11.15 8.49 -7.04
CA GLU A 97 11.03 9.90 -7.42
C GLU A 97 11.82 10.85 -6.48
N GLY A 98 12.42 10.33 -5.39
CA GLY A 98 13.08 11.18 -4.37
C GLY A 98 12.12 12.07 -3.58
N ARG A 99 10.81 11.82 -3.68
CA ARG A 99 9.73 12.65 -3.08
C ARG A 99 9.24 12.15 -1.73
N LEU A 100 9.83 11.08 -1.20
CA LEU A 100 9.51 10.57 0.13
C LEU A 100 10.32 11.31 1.21
N THR A 101 10.24 12.63 1.19
CA THR A 101 10.81 13.50 2.23
C THR A 101 9.71 13.83 3.23
N PRO A 102 9.79 13.32 4.48
CA PRO A 102 8.78 13.64 5.47
C PRO A 102 8.81 15.13 5.81
N ALA A 103 7.67 15.78 5.70
CA ALA A 103 7.51 17.17 6.15
C ALA A 103 7.39 17.25 7.68
N GLY A 104 6.78 16.23 8.31
CA GLY A 104 6.61 16.17 9.76
C GLY A 104 7.89 15.83 10.54
N THR A 105 8.15 16.59 11.62
CA THR A 105 9.28 16.38 12.57
C THR A 105 9.33 14.96 13.14
N VAL A 106 8.16 14.38 13.39
CA VAL A 106 8.01 13.03 13.93
C VAL A 106 8.45 11.95 12.94
N ALA A 107 8.08 12.11 11.68
CA ALA A 107 8.44 11.18 10.62
C ALA A 107 9.93 11.30 10.24
N GLN A 108 10.53 12.50 10.41
CA GLN A 108 11.98 12.70 10.32
C GLN A 108 12.72 11.95 11.42
N ARG A 109 12.28 12.06 12.68
CA ARG A 109 12.86 11.28 13.79
C ARG A 109 12.79 9.78 13.54
N LEU A 110 11.70 9.28 12.96
CA LEU A 110 11.59 7.86 12.60
C LEU A 110 12.66 7.42 11.59
N ILE A 111 13.26 8.31 10.79
CA ILE A 111 14.39 7.97 9.90
C ILE A 111 15.69 7.77 10.71
N GLU A 112 15.90 8.60 11.73
CA GLU A 112 17.14 8.63 12.53
C GLU A 112 17.24 7.49 13.56
N VAL A 113 16.10 7.00 14.05
CA VAL A 113 16.04 5.94 15.09
C VAL A 113 16.76 4.66 14.63
N GLY A 114 17.43 3.94 15.53
CA GLY A 114 18.07 2.66 15.17
C GLY A 114 17.06 1.57 14.82
N ASP A 115 17.41 0.61 13.94
CA ASP A 115 16.47 -0.42 13.44
C ASP A 115 15.76 -1.23 14.54
N ALA A 116 16.42 -1.45 15.68
CA ALA A 116 15.86 -2.17 16.83
C ALA A 116 14.72 -1.41 17.53
N GLU A 117 14.72 -0.08 17.46
CA GLU A 117 13.77 0.79 18.17
C GLU A 117 12.64 1.31 17.27
N VAL A 118 12.75 1.11 15.95
CA VAL A 118 11.79 1.62 14.94
C VAL A 118 10.35 1.24 15.26
N ASP A 119 10.12 -0.04 15.63
CA ASP A 119 8.77 -0.56 15.87
C ASP A 119 8.15 0.04 17.12
N VAL A 120 8.96 0.15 18.18
CA VAL A 120 8.53 0.72 19.46
C VAL A 120 8.24 2.21 19.32
N PHE A 121 9.13 2.95 18.65
CA PHE A 121 8.94 4.37 18.39
C PHE A 121 7.70 4.62 17.52
N TYR A 122 7.52 3.84 16.44
CA TYR A 122 6.37 3.95 15.56
C TYR A 122 5.05 3.73 16.30
N GLU A 123 4.91 2.64 17.07
CA GLU A 123 3.69 2.32 17.80
C GLU A 123 3.37 3.36 18.89
N LYS A 124 4.41 3.87 19.59
CA LYS A 124 4.25 4.92 20.61
C LYS A 124 3.71 6.20 19.99
N VAL A 125 4.41 6.71 18.98
CA VAL A 125 4.02 7.94 18.26
C VAL A 125 2.62 7.81 17.66
N LEU A 126 2.34 6.67 17.03
CA LEU A 126 1.04 6.43 16.42
C LEU A 126 -0.07 6.47 17.47
N THR A 127 0.16 5.86 18.64
CA THR A 127 -0.79 5.91 19.75
C THR A 127 -1.02 7.35 20.18
N ASP A 128 0.04 8.12 20.41
CA ASP A 128 -0.03 9.52 20.86
C ASP A 128 -0.82 10.39 19.86
N LEU A 129 -0.47 10.36 18.57
CA LEU A 129 -1.18 11.08 17.52
C LEU A 129 -2.65 10.68 17.41
N SER A 130 -2.93 9.37 17.51
CA SER A 130 -4.29 8.86 17.39
C SER A 130 -5.22 9.34 18.52
N THR A 131 -4.69 9.77 19.68
CA THR A 131 -5.54 10.18 20.82
C THR A 131 -6.38 11.41 20.52
N THR A 132 -5.81 12.39 19.81
CA THR A 132 -6.40 13.71 19.52
C THR A 132 -6.99 13.81 18.11
N GLN A 133 -6.71 12.83 17.24
CA GLN A 133 -7.11 12.83 15.82
C GLN A 133 -8.58 13.21 15.56
N HIS A 134 -9.51 12.85 16.45
CA HIS A 134 -10.95 12.98 16.22
C HIS A 134 -11.60 14.15 16.98
N SER A 135 -10.79 15.10 17.47
CA SER A 135 -11.30 16.22 18.28
C SER A 135 -11.94 17.35 17.46
N SER A 136 -11.42 17.62 16.26
CA SER A 136 -11.98 18.64 15.35
C SER A 136 -11.57 18.36 13.90
N ALA A 137 -12.20 19.05 12.94
CA ALA A 137 -11.88 18.88 11.52
C ALA A 137 -10.43 19.23 11.19
N ALA A 138 -9.95 20.38 11.67
CA ALA A 138 -8.57 20.81 11.44
C ALA A 138 -7.55 19.84 12.04
N VAL A 139 -7.81 19.36 13.26
CA VAL A 139 -6.94 18.38 13.93
C VAL A 139 -6.98 17.04 13.19
N PHE A 140 -8.15 16.59 12.73
CA PHE A 140 -8.28 15.36 11.96
C PHE A 140 -7.43 15.40 10.69
N GLU A 141 -7.51 16.49 9.92
CA GLU A 141 -6.73 16.63 8.68
C GLU A 141 -5.23 16.59 8.96
N GLN A 142 -4.77 17.38 9.93
CA GLN A 142 -3.36 17.47 10.29
C GLN A 142 -2.82 16.14 10.81
N VAL A 143 -3.50 15.53 11.77
CA VAL A 143 -3.06 14.29 12.41
C VAL A 143 -3.12 13.11 11.43
N THR A 144 -4.17 13.02 10.61
CA THR A 144 -4.29 11.93 9.62
C THR A 144 -3.22 12.06 8.55
N HIS A 145 -2.86 13.29 8.15
CA HIS A 145 -1.73 13.53 7.26
C HIS A 145 -0.41 13.04 7.89
N GLN A 146 -0.12 13.43 9.13
CA GLN A 146 1.08 13.00 9.86
C GLN A 146 1.15 11.48 10.02
N LEU A 147 0.03 10.82 10.34
CA LEU A 147 -0.05 9.36 10.43
C LEU A 147 0.22 8.70 9.08
N SER A 148 -0.31 9.26 7.99
CA SER A 148 -0.06 8.72 6.65
C SER A 148 1.42 8.86 6.24
N GLU A 149 2.07 9.98 6.57
CA GLU A 149 3.51 10.15 6.36
C GLU A 149 4.31 9.15 7.20
N LEU A 150 3.96 9.02 8.49
CA LEU A 150 4.60 8.09 9.41
C LEU A 150 4.52 6.65 8.90
N ASN A 151 3.35 6.22 8.41
CA ASN A 151 3.14 4.90 7.81
C ASN A 151 4.05 4.67 6.59
N LEU A 152 4.17 5.67 5.72
CA LEU A 152 5.00 5.56 4.51
C LEU A 152 6.49 5.47 4.85
N VAL A 153 6.97 6.26 5.82
CA VAL A 153 8.37 6.21 6.28
C VAL A 153 8.67 4.88 6.96
N TYR A 154 7.77 4.41 7.84
CA TYR A 154 7.90 3.11 8.49
C TYR A 154 8.01 1.97 7.46
N LEU A 155 7.13 1.98 6.46
CA LEU A 155 7.16 1.00 5.38
C LEU A 155 8.43 1.11 4.52
N ARG A 156 8.95 2.32 4.24
CA ARG A 156 10.23 2.49 3.54
C ARG A 156 11.35 1.79 4.30
N ARG A 157 11.44 2.00 5.61
CA ARG A 157 12.46 1.34 6.45
C ARG A 157 12.33 -0.16 6.46
N LYS A 158 11.11 -0.69 6.67
CA LYS A 158 10.86 -2.14 6.72
C LYS A 158 11.04 -2.86 5.39
N MET A 159 10.86 -2.16 4.27
CA MET A 159 11.06 -2.73 2.94
C MET A 159 12.53 -2.74 2.50
N GLY A 160 13.41 -2.05 3.24
CA GLY A 160 14.76 -1.73 2.79
C GLY A 160 14.74 -0.68 1.67
N GLU A 161 15.89 -0.04 1.42
CA GLU A 161 16.03 0.78 0.23
C GLU A 161 15.75 -0.07 -1.01
N PRO A 162 14.91 0.39 -1.95
CA PRO A 162 14.76 -0.31 -3.21
C PRO A 162 16.14 -0.28 -3.86
N VAL A 163 16.85 -1.41 -3.88
CA VAL A 163 18.07 -1.57 -4.66
C VAL A 163 17.69 -1.22 -6.09
N ILE A 164 18.02 0.02 -6.49
CA ILE A 164 18.02 0.44 -7.87
C ILE A 164 19.12 -0.40 -8.48
N ARG A 165 18.80 -1.62 -8.93
CA ARG A 165 19.60 -2.25 -9.96
C ARG A 165 19.45 -1.33 -11.14
N GLU A 166 20.45 -0.46 -11.33
CA GLU A 166 20.68 0.21 -12.60
C GLU A 166 20.43 -0.82 -13.69
N LYS A 167 19.45 -0.55 -14.55
CA LYS A 167 19.23 -1.34 -15.74
C LYS A 167 20.60 -1.41 -16.41
N ARG A 168 21.17 -2.60 -16.53
CA ARG A 168 22.32 -2.86 -17.39
C ARG A 168 21.97 -2.37 -18.79
N THR A 169 22.31 -1.12 -19.07
CA THR A 169 22.55 -0.62 -20.41
C THR A 169 23.74 -1.37 -20.95
N GLY A 170 23.56 -2.02 -22.09
CA GLY A 170 24.66 -2.59 -22.86
C GLY A 170 24.55 -4.10 -23.04
N LEU A 171 23.92 -4.50 -24.14
CA LEU A 171 24.60 -5.16 -25.26
C LEU A 171 23.64 -5.08 -26.45
N VAL A 172 23.71 -3.94 -27.15
CA VAL A 172 23.23 -3.87 -28.53
C VAL A 172 24.15 -4.81 -29.30
N ALA A 173 23.63 -5.96 -29.73
CA ALA A 173 24.30 -6.77 -30.73
C ALA A 173 24.23 -5.96 -32.04
N ALA A 174 25.32 -5.28 -32.37
CA ALA A 174 25.54 -4.72 -33.70
C ALA A 174 25.64 -5.90 -34.67
N ALA A 175 24.58 -6.13 -35.44
CA ALA A 175 24.62 -7.00 -36.60
C ALA A 175 25.17 -6.18 -37.77
N ASP A 176 26.49 -6.21 -37.95
CA ASP A 176 27.11 -5.78 -39.20
C ASP A 176 26.72 -6.79 -40.30
N SER A 177 25.98 -6.28 -41.28
CA SER A 177 25.61 -6.99 -42.50
C SER A 177 26.81 -7.02 -43.46
N ARG A 178 27.32 -8.22 -43.74
CA ARG A 178 28.20 -8.47 -44.90
C ARG A 178 27.62 -9.62 -45.72
N PRO A 179 27.43 -9.47 -47.04
CA PRO A 179 26.83 -10.51 -47.87
C PRO A 179 27.90 -11.55 -48.21
N VAL A 180 27.59 -12.83 -48.04
CA VAL A 180 28.42 -13.93 -48.58
C VAL A 180 27.57 -14.71 -49.56
N SER A 181 27.99 -14.66 -50.82
CA SER A 181 27.45 -15.39 -51.95
C SER A 181 27.50 -16.90 -51.73
N ALA A 182 26.47 -17.56 -52.25
CA ALA A 182 26.26 -18.99 -52.23
C ALA A 182 27.36 -19.79 -52.96
N SER A 183 27.69 -20.96 -52.40
CA SER A 183 27.97 -22.14 -53.22
C SER A 183 27.49 -23.40 -52.50
N SER A 184 26.72 -24.15 -53.27
CA SER A 184 26.06 -25.41 -52.99
C SER A 184 27.06 -26.56 -53.03
N GLN A 185 26.98 -27.51 -52.10
CA GLN A 185 26.68 -28.94 -52.37
C GLN A 185 26.92 -29.84 -51.14
N PRO A 186 26.33 -31.06 -51.11
CA PRO A 186 25.64 -31.61 -49.94
C PRO A 186 26.41 -32.72 -49.25
N VAL A 187 26.11 -32.94 -47.96
CA VAL A 187 26.39 -34.22 -47.29
C VAL A 187 25.37 -34.44 -46.18
N ASP A 188 24.49 -35.39 -46.49
CA ASP A 188 23.80 -36.41 -45.70
C ASP A 188 23.33 -36.17 -44.25
N HIS A 189 22.12 -36.67 -44.03
CA HIS A 189 21.23 -36.41 -42.91
C HIS A 189 21.53 -37.31 -41.70
N SER A 190 21.68 -36.70 -40.53
CA SER A 190 21.43 -37.36 -39.23
C SER A 190 20.75 -36.33 -38.33
N SER A 191 19.43 -36.39 -38.31
CA SER A 191 18.52 -35.47 -37.62
C SER A 191 18.42 -35.81 -36.14
N GLU A 192 18.99 -34.97 -35.29
CA GLU A 192 18.66 -34.88 -33.86
C GLU A 192 17.49 -33.87 -33.67
N PRO A 193 16.57 -34.11 -32.72
CA PRO A 193 15.16 -33.80 -32.89
C PRO A 193 14.74 -32.39 -32.44
N GLN A 194 13.69 -31.90 -33.11
CA GLN A 194 12.99 -30.65 -32.81
C GLN A 194 12.35 -30.64 -31.39
N PRO A 195 12.25 -29.47 -30.75
CA PRO A 195 11.64 -29.32 -29.43
C PRO A 195 10.13 -29.65 -29.44
N PRO A 196 9.59 -30.27 -28.37
CA PRO A 196 8.25 -30.83 -28.38
C PRO A 196 7.12 -29.80 -28.39
N ASN A 197 6.15 -30.10 -29.25
CA ASN A 197 4.84 -29.49 -29.41
C ASN A 197 4.04 -29.54 -28.09
N TYR A 198 3.77 -28.37 -27.51
CA TYR A 198 3.06 -28.19 -26.24
C TYR A 198 1.59 -28.70 -26.27
N ALA A 199 1.03 -28.94 -27.46
CA ALA A 199 -0.38 -29.28 -27.63
C ALA A 199 -0.75 -30.74 -27.25
N GLU A 200 0.19 -31.67 -27.18
CA GLU A 200 -0.12 -33.11 -26.97
C GLU A 200 -0.21 -33.53 -25.50
N ARG A 201 0.37 -32.76 -24.56
CA ARG A 201 0.37 -33.11 -23.12
C ARG A 201 -1.01 -33.09 -22.45
N HIS A 202 -2.00 -32.44 -23.07
CA HIS A 202 -3.34 -32.33 -22.49
C HIS A 202 -4.31 -33.44 -22.91
N ALA A 203 -4.00 -34.24 -23.94
CA ALA A 203 -4.89 -35.32 -24.40
C ALA A 203 -4.74 -36.61 -23.58
N GLU A 204 -3.60 -36.85 -22.93
CA GLU A 204 -3.31 -38.13 -22.25
C GLU A 204 -3.84 -38.24 -20.81
N ARG A 205 -4.19 -37.13 -20.14
CA ARG A 205 -4.81 -37.21 -18.80
C ARG A 205 -6.28 -37.64 -18.83
N ALA A 206 -6.97 -37.45 -19.94
CA ALA A 206 -8.40 -37.76 -20.06
C ALA A 206 -8.70 -39.27 -20.22
N LYS A 207 -7.71 -40.11 -20.56
CA LYS A 207 -7.92 -41.56 -20.79
C LYS A 207 -7.68 -42.44 -19.54
N ARG A 208 -7.27 -41.87 -18.40
CA ARG A 208 -6.91 -42.66 -17.20
C ARG A 208 -8.01 -42.76 -16.13
N ILE A 209 -9.24 -42.33 -16.42
CA ILE A 209 -10.39 -42.37 -15.49
C ILE A 209 -11.51 -43.35 -15.95
N LEU A 210 -11.31 -44.10 -17.03
CA LEU A 210 -12.38 -44.97 -17.60
C LEU A 210 -12.13 -46.49 -17.54
N TYR A 211 -11.11 -46.97 -16.80
CA TYR A 211 -10.94 -48.41 -16.52
C TYR A 211 -10.33 -48.65 -15.13
N SER A 212 -11.11 -48.36 -14.08
CA SER A 212 -11.01 -49.09 -12.80
C SER A 212 -12.38 -49.63 -12.45
#